data_AF-A0A8T1SCF4-F1
#
_entry.id   AF-A0A8T1SCF4-F1
#
_cell.length_a   1.000
_cell.length_b   1.000
_cell.length_c   1.000
_cell.angle_alpha   90.00
_cell.angle_beta   90.00
_cell.angle_gamma   90.00
#
_symmetry.space_group_name_H-M   'P 1'
#
loop_
_entity.id
_entity.type
_entity.pdbx_description
1 polymer ?
#
loop_
_entity_poly.entity_id
_entity_poly.type
_entity_poly.pdbx_seq_one_letter_code
_entity_poly.pdbx_strand_id
1 'polypeptide(L)'
;GKGLFATRNIHKGETIFLEKPVVSSQFLWNALYRYKACDHCLRALETAEENAQRLLGKSRRVLPHPEQCSIRKDLHQHCPHCQVAYCSTECRQSAFEQYHQVLCLGPSREDPKHPLNKLQEAW
;
A
#
# COMPACT_ATOMS: atom_id res chain seq x y z
N GLY A 1 -11.23 -22.45 -23.69
CA GLY A 1 -10.59 -21.32 -22.96
C GLY A 1 -9.56 -21.87 -21.98
N LYS A 2 -8.78 -21.00 -21.32
CA LYS A 2 -7.87 -21.40 -20.23
C LYS A 2 -8.65 -21.44 -18.90
N GLY A 3 -8.33 -22.39 -18.04
CA GLY A 3 -8.98 -22.56 -16.73
C GLY A 3 -8.11 -23.36 -15.77
N LEU A 4 -8.44 -23.29 -14.48
CA LEU A 4 -7.81 -24.08 -13.42
C LEU A 4 -8.73 -25.25 -13.05
N PHE A 5 -8.17 -26.44 -12.91
CA PHE A 5 -8.90 -27.67 -12.60
C PHE A 5 -8.24 -28.35 -11.40
N ALA A 6 -9.05 -28.84 -10.46
CA ALA A 6 -8.55 -29.55 -9.29
C ALA A 6 -7.97 -30.91 -9.70
N THR A 7 -6.75 -31.22 -9.27
CA THR A 7 -6.09 -32.52 -9.50
C THR A 7 -6.26 -33.48 -8.32
N ARG A 8 -6.93 -33.02 -7.27
CA ARG A 8 -7.18 -33.75 -6.01
C ARG A 8 -8.44 -33.22 -5.34
N ASN A 9 -8.96 -33.96 -4.36
CA ASN A 9 -10.04 -33.47 -3.50
C ASN A 9 -9.57 -32.25 -2.70
N ILE A 10 -10.44 -31.24 -2.59
CA ILE A 10 -10.22 -29.99 -1.85
C ILE A 10 -11.27 -29.92 -0.74
N HIS A 11 -10.83 -29.69 0.49
CA HIS A 11 -11.74 -29.62 1.63
C HIS A 11 -12.17 -28.17 1.94
N LYS A 12 -13.31 -28.02 2.63
CA LYS A 12 -13.80 -26.71 3.06
C LYS A 12 -12.75 -26.04 3.97
N GLY A 13 -12.37 -24.82 3.63
CA GLY A 13 -11.37 -24.04 4.36
C GLY A 13 -9.92 -24.27 3.89
N GLU A 14 -9.71 -25.12 2.89
CA GLU A 14 -8.38 -25.38 2.35
C GLU A 14 -7.92 -24.28 1.39
N THR A 15 -6.68 -23.83 1.57
CA THR A 15 -6.00 -22.92 0.64
C THR A 15 -5.58 -23.69 -0.60
N ILE A 16 -6.15 -23.35 -1.77
CA ILE A 16 -5.83 -23.99 -3.05
C ILE A 16 -4.45 -23.55 -3.56
N PHE A 17 -4.22 -22.24 -3.63
CA PHE A 17 -2.92 -21.66 -3.91
C PHE A 17 -2.82 -20.24 -3.31
N LEU A 18 -1.59 -19.76 -3.16
CA LEU A 18 -1.26 -18.40 -2.77
C LEU A 18 -0.33 -17.83 -3.83
N GLU A 19 -0.57 -16.59 -4.21
CA GLU A 19 0.26 -15.87 -5.16
C GLU A 19 0.61 -14.49 -4.62
N LYS A 20 1.84 -14.05 -4.88
CA LYS A 20 2.25 -12.67 -4.66
C LYS A 20 2.00 -11.88 -5.94
N PRO A 21 1.43 -10.68 -5.87
CA PRO A 21 1.20 -9.87 -7.06
C PRO A 21 2.54 -9.59 -7.77
N VAL A 22 2.49 -9.55 -9.10
CA VAL A 22 3.64 -9.13 -9.92
C VAL A 22 3.97 -7.67 -9.65
N VAL A 23 2.94 -6.83 -9.51
CA VAL A 23 3.04 -5.42 -9.15
C VAL A 23 1.96 -5.10 -8.13
N SER A 24 2.33 -4.37 -7.08
CA SER A 24 1.38 -3.70 -6.18
C SER A 24 1.54 -2.19 -6.35
N SER A 25 0.42 -1.47 -6.33
CA SER A 25 0.43 -0.01 -6.27
C SER A 25 -0.83 0.48 -5.59
N GLN A 26 -0.74 1.58 -4.85
CA GLN A 26 -1.90 2.23 -4.30
C GLN A 26 -2.71 2.92 -5.40
N PHE A 27 -4.03 2.94 -5.24
CA PHE A 27 -4.88 3.74 -6.10
C PHE A 27 -4.47 5.23 -6.00
N LEU A 28 -4.41 5.94 -7.12
CA LEU A 28 -3.87 7.31 -7.16
C LEU A 28 -4.58 8.25 -6.19
N TRP A 29 -5.91 8.13 -6.09
CA TRP A 29 -6.71 8.90 -5.13
C TRP A 29 -6.40 8.61 -3.67
N ASN A 30 -5.90 7.41 -3.32
CA ASN A 30 -5.45 7.13 -1.95
C ASN A 30 -4.27 8.04 -1.59
N ALA A 31 -3.34 8.25 -2.52
CA ALA A 31 -2.23 9.19 -2.33
C ALA A 31 -2.75 10.63 -2.19
N LEU A 32 -3.72 11.05 -3.01
CA LEU A 32 -4.35 12.37 -2.93
C LEU A 32 -5.01 12.61 -1.56
N TYR A 33 -5.77 11.64 -1.06
CA TYR A 33 -6.39 11.70 0.27
C TYR A 33 -5.43 11.38 1.42
N ARG A 34 -4.13 11.24 1.12
CA ARG A 34 -3.05 11.00 2.09
C ARG A 34 -3.28 9.75 2.93
N TYR A 35 -3.88 8.72 2.32
CA TYR A 35 -3.96 7.40 2.93
C TYR A 35 -2.55 6.86 3.13
N LYS A 36 -2.29 6.34 4.33
CA LYS A 36 -0.97 5.85 4.70
C LYS A 36 -0.94 4.34 4.63
N ALA A 37 -0.46 3.80 3.53
CA ALA A 37 -0.21 2.38 3.35
C ALA A 37 1.18 2.10 2.75
N CYS A 38 1.69 0.91 3.02
CA CYS A 38 2.93 0.41 2.44
C CYS A 38 2.75 0.21 0.94
N ASP A 39 3.66 0.76 0.14
CA ASP A 39 3.58 0.68 -1.33
C ASP A 39 3.87 -0.74 -1.88
N HIS A 40 4.23 -1.69 -1.02
CA HIS A 40 4.46 -3.09 -1.38
C HIS A 40 3.34 -4.04 -0.93
N CYS A 41 3.10 -4.11 0.39
CA CYS A 41 2.18 -5.06 1.00
C CYS A 41 0.80 -4.47 1.30
N LEU A 42 0.58 -3.18 1.00
CA LEU A 42 -0.66 -2.43 1.18
C LEU A 42 -1.20 -2.38 2.62
N ARG A 43 -0.42 -2.84 3.61
CA ARG A 43 -0.77 -2.68 5.03
C ARG A 43 -0.75 -1.21 5.42
N ALA A 44 -1.63 -0.84 6.34
CA ALA A 44 -1.66 0.49 6.93
C ALA A 44 -0.31 0.86 7.58
N LEU A 45 0.05 2.13 7.49
CA LEU A 45 1.24 2.76 8.11
C LEU A 45 0.85 3.76 9.21
N GLU A 46 -0.40 3.73 9.63
CA GLU A 46 -0.92 4.49 10.75
C GLU A 46 -1.91 3.62 11.52
N THR A 47 -2.13 3.94 12.79
CA THR A 47 -3.11 3.19 13.59
C THR A 47 -4.52 3.47 13.09
N ALA A 48 -5.47 2.60 13.44
CA ALA A 48 -6.88 2.84 13.12
C ALA A 48 -7.35 4.19 13.70
N GLU A 49 -6.87 4.56 14.88
CA GLU A 49 -7.21 5.83 15.54
C GLU A 49 -6.61 7.03 14.79
N GLU A 50 -5.36 6.95 14.35
CA GLU A 50 -4.74 8.01 13.55
C GLU A 50 -5.44 8.21 12.20
N ASN A 51 -5.82 7.11 11.54
CA ASN A 51 -6.62 7.14 10.33
C ASN A 51 -7.98 7.83 10.59
N ALA A 52 -8.69 7.43 11.65
CA ALA A 52 -9.97 8.04 12.01
C ALA A 52 -9.82 9.54 12.34
N GLN A 53 -8.79 9.93 13.10
CA GLN A 53 -8.50 11.32 13.42
C GLN A 53 -8.18 12.15 12.17
N ARG A 54 -7.42 11.58 11.21
CA ARG A 54 -7.11 12.21 9.92
C ARG A 54 -8.37 12.46 9.09
N LEU A 55 -9.30 11.49 9.06
CA LEU A 55 -10.52 11.57 8.25
C LEU A 55 -11.63 12.42 8.89
N LEU A 56 -11.79 12.34 10.21
CA LEU A 56 -12.89 12.99 10.95
C LEU A 56 -12.54 14.37 11.51
N GLY A 57 -11.29 14.82 11.36
CA GLY A 57 -10.85 16.14 11.82
C GLY A 57 -10.64 16.21 13.34
N LYS A 58 -9.54 15.62 13.84
CA LYS A 58 -9.04 15.73 15.23
C LYS A 58 -10.08 15.52 16.34
N SER A 59 -11.12 14.73 16.10
CA SER A 59 -11.98 14.25 17.17
C SER A 59 -11.17 13.36 18.10
N ARG A 60 -10.94 13.79 19.35
CA ARG A 60 -10.19 13.06 20.38
C ARG A 60 -10.95 11.85 20.93
N ARG A 61 -11.41 10.96 20.05
CA ARG A 61 -12.08 9.72 20.42
C ARG A 61 -11.07 8.58 20.34
N VAL A 62 -10.84 7.93 21.48
CA VAL A 62 -10.07 6.69 21.53
C VAL A 62 -10.90 5.60 20.89
N LEU A 63 -10.33 4.86 19.95
CA LEU A 63 -11.03 3.73 19.34
C LEU A 63 -11.00 2.52 20.27
N PRO A 64 -12.05 1.66 20.25
CA PRO A 64 -11.99 0.40 20.96
C PRO A 64 -10.87 -0.48 20.40
N HIS A 65 -10.28 -1.30 21.26
CA HIS A 65 -9.24 -2.28 20.92
C HIS A 65 -7.93 -1.72 20.32
N PRO A 66 -7.29 -0.72 20.94
CA PRO A 66 -6.01 -0.19 20.43
C PRO A 66 -4.90 -1.27 20.37
N GLU A 67 -4.98 -2.31 21.20
CA GLU A 67 -4.06 -3.45 21.22
C GLU A 67 -4.05 -4.27 19.91
N GLN A 68 -5.11 -4.17 19.09
CA GLN A 68 -5.17 -4.86 17.80
C GLN A 68 -4.37 -4.12 16.71
N CYS A 69 -3.97 -2.87 16.95
CA CYS A 69 -3.15 -2.09 16.03
C CYS A 69 -1.64 -2.32 16.29
N SER A 70 -0.99 -3.11 15.44
CA SER A 70 0.44 -3.46 15.57
C SER A 70 1.37 -2.63 14.65
N ILE A 71 1.10 -1.33 14.52
CA ILE A 71 1.88 -0.44 13.63
C ILE A 71 3.26 -0.14 14.23
N ARG A 72 4.32 -0.45 13.48
CA ARG A 72 5.73 -0.28 13.87
C ARG A 72 6.38 0.85 13.08
N LYS A 73 6.07 2.09 13.48
CA LYS A 73 6.55 3.31 12.79
C LYS A 73 8.06 3.45 12.76
N ASP A 74 8.73 2.90 13.76
CA ASP A 74 10.19 2.84 13.86
C ASP A 74 10.85 2.08 12.70
N LEU A 75 10.12 1.17 12.05
CA LEU A 75 10.61 0.38 10.94
C LEU A 75 10.30 1.01 9.57
N HIS A 76 9.46 2.03 9.52
CA HIS A 76 9.01 2.60 8.26
C HIS A 76 10.17 3.17 7.46
N GLN A 77 10.17 2.87 6.16
CA GLN A 77 11.17 3.33 5.21
C GLN A 77 10.52 4.17 4.13
N HIS A 78 11.30 5.01 3.47
CA HIS A 78 10.86 5.78 2.32
C HIS A 78 11.76 5.52 1.12
N CYS A 79 11.21 5.61 -0.09
CA CYS A 79 12.03 5.68 -1.29
C CYS A 79 12.84 6.99 -1.26
N PRO A 80 14.18 6.96 -1.42
CA PRO A 80 14.98 8.19 -1.38
C PRO A 80 14.67 9.15 -2.54
N HIS A 81 14.09 8.65 -3.64
CA HIS A 81 13.84 9.44 -4.85
C HIS A 81 12.43 10.03 -4.91
N CYS A 82 11.40 9.24 -4.59
CA CYS A 82 9.99 9.67 -4.71
C CYS A 82 9.23 9.69 -3.38
N GLN A 83 9.88 9.36 -2.26
CA GLN A 83 9.32 9.46 -0.91
C GLN A 83 8.07 8.59 -0.64
N VAL A 84 7.73 7.61 -1.49
CA VAL A 84 6.71 6.61 -1.11
C VAL A 84 7.15 5.82 0.11
N ALA A 85 6.19 5.47 0.95
CA ALA A 85 6.44 4.82 2.23
C ALA A 85 6.27 3.30 2.18
N TYR A 86 7.08 2.61 2.97
CA TYR A 86 7.08 1.17 3.15
C TYR A 86 7.07 0.83 4.64
N CYS A 87 6.44 -0.27 5.02
CA CYS A 87 6.39 -0.66 6.44
C CYS A 87 7.73 -1.18 6.97
N SER A 88 8.68 -1.55 6.10
CA SER A 88 9.98 -2.08 6.48
C SER A 88 11.00 -2.00 5.33
N THR A 89 12.26 -2.27 5.64
CA THR A 89 13.35 -2.38 4.65
C THR A 89 13.11 -3.49 3.64
N GLU A 90 12.57 -4.63 4.09
CA GLU A 90 12.31 -5.79 3.24
C GLU A 90 11.22 -5.46 2.21
N CYS A 91 10.16 -4.74 2.61
CA CYS A 91 9.12 -4.29 1.69
C CYS A 91 9.66 -3.29 0.66
N ARG A 92 10.50 -2.35 1.09
CA ARG A 92 11.14 -1.38 0.18
C ARG A 92 12.02 -2.09 -0.85
N GLN A 93 12.87 -3.02 -0.40
CA GLN A 93 13.79 -3.74 -1.26
C GLN A 93 13.06 -4.68 -2.22
N SER A 94 12.09 -5.45 -1.72
CA SER A 94 11.28 -6.35 -2.57
C SER A 94 10.52 -5.57 -3.65
N ALA A 95 9.91 -4.44 -3.30
CA ALA A 95 9.25 -3.59 -4.29
C ALA A 95 10.24 -3.03 -5.31
N PHE A 96 11.40 -2.55 -4.87
CA PHE A 96 12.44 -2.00 -5.74
C PHE A 96 12.92 -3.01 -6.78
N GLU A 97 13.29 -4.21 -6.33
CA GLU A 97 13.79 -5.28 -7.18
C GLU A 97 12.72 -5.75 -8.17
N GLN A 98 11.45 -5.83 -7.74
CA GLN A 98 10.38 -6.42 -8.55
C GLN A 98 9.76 -5.44 -9.55
N TYR A 99 9.51 -4.18 -9.19
CA TYR A 99 8.78 -3.24 -10.06
C TYR A 99 9.05 -1.75 -9.81
N HIS A 100 9.33 -1.34 -8.57
CA HIS A 100 9.39 0.07 -8.21
C HIS A 100 10.56 0.80 -8.88
N GLN A 101 11.68 0.14 -9.16
CA GLN A 101 12.79 0.78 -9.90
C GLN A 101 12.37 1.30 -11.29
N VAL A 102 11.38 0.65 -11.93
CA VAL A 102 10.83 1.05 -13.23
C VAL A 102 9.69 2.06 -13.07
N LEU A 103 8.87 1.90 -12.03
CA LEU A 103 7.68 2.72 -11.79
C LEU A 103 7.96 4.02 -11.00
N CYS A 104 9.15 4.17 -10.43
CA CYS A 104 9.50 5.31 -9.60
C CYS A 104 9.48 6.61 -10.41
N LEU A 105 8.65 7.55 -9.99
CA LEU A 105 8.59 8.88 -10.60
C LEU A 105 9.74 9.80 -10.19
N GLY A 106 10.53 9.39 -9.19
CA GLY A 106 11.58 10.20 -8.61
C GLY A 106 11.10 11.63 -8.27
N PRO A 107 11.87 12.66 -8.65
CA PRO A 107 11.49 14.07 -8.45
C PRO A 107 10.20 14.50 -9.17
N SER A 108 9.82 13.81 -10.25
CA SER A 108 8.64 14.16 -11.06
C SER A 108 7.32 13.80 -10.38
N ARG A 109 7.34 13.17 -9.21
CA ARG A 109 6.14 12.84 -8.44
C ARG A 109 5.26 14.07 -8.16
N GLU A 110 5.88 15.19 -7.84
CA GLU A 110 5.18 16.43 -7.50
C GLU A 110 4.97 17.34 -8.73
N ASP A 111 5.34 16.89 -9.95
CA ASP A 111 5.16 17.67 -11.17
C ASP A 111 3.70 17.57 -11.66
N PRO A 112 2.89 18.63 -11.59
CA PRO A 112 1.50 18.59 -12.04
C PRO A 112 1.37 18.34 -13.55
N LYS A 113 2.43 18.56 -14.34
CA LYS A 113 2.42 18.29 -15.78
C LYS A 113 2.75 16.83 -16.12
N HIS A 114 3.20 16.04 -15.14
CA HIS A 114 3.49 14.63 -15.33
C HIS A 114 2.23 13.88 -15.79
N PRO A 115 2.28 13.02 -16.81
CA PRO A 115 1.10 12.36 -17.36
C PRO A 115 0.24 11.63 -16.32
N LEU A 116 0.86 10.98 -15.34
CA LEU A 116 0.12 10.31 -14.26
C LEU A 116 -0.63 11.29 -13.34
N ASN A 117 -0.08 12.48 -13.10
CA ASN A 117 -0.73 13.47 -12.24
C ASN A 117 -1.92 14.13 -12.97
N LYS A 118 -1.84 14.26 -14.30
CA LYS A 118 -2.99 14.71 -15.11
C LYS A 118 -4.16 13.74 -15.08
N LEU A 119 -3.91 12.43 -14.95
CA LEU A 119 -4.97 11.43 -14.81
C LEU A 119 -5.80 11.62 -13.54
N GLN A 120 -5.24 12.24 -12.50
CA GLN A 120 -5.94 12.48 -11.25
C GLN A 120 -7.14 13.44 -11.40
N GLU A 121 -7.09 14.36 -12.37
CA GLU A 121 -8.18 15.29 -12.67
C GLU A 121 -9.19 14.69 -13.67
N ALA A 122 -8.74 13.76 -14.51
CA ALA A 122 -9.51 13.18 -15.60
C ALA A 122 -10.35 11.95 -15.21
N TRP A 123 -10.03 11.31 -14.07
CA TRP A 123 -10.74 10.14 -13.51
C TRP A 123 -11.52 10.53 -12.25
#